data_AF-A0A2J6HLR4-F1
#
_entry.id   AF-A0A2J6HLR4-F1
#
_cell.length_a   1.000
_cell.length_b   1.000
_cell.length_c   1.000
_cell.angle_alpha   90.00
_cell.angle_beta   90.00
_cell.angle_gamma   90.00
#
_symmetry.space_group_name_H-M   'P 1'
#
loop_
_entity.id
_entity.type
_entity.pdbx_description
1 polymer ?
#
loop_
_entity_poly.entity_id
_entity_poly.type
_entity_poly.pdbx_seq_one_letter_code
_entity_poly.pdbx_strand_id
1 'polypeptide(L)'
;MFGENEKEKSKTGVFIRNDGQLVDMNGELRDEFLYYLPGDGLDVYFRKTGITYILKESELPYSILNALPVAIEDSIKKFKESEIYFYRFDMDFVDASEKVSLKGYGKDDFYQNYYLPHCPEGIINVPLFSELRYENVYDGVDISFYIAGGKLKYDIIIEDGSDLSQVKFFYNGPESAVVKDNELHLTLPQGNWVETLPESYYLIDGQKIETDIQYELNDKTLSFMLEEQMNGNLIIDPVITWTTFYDDCFWNGSGSNLDINDDHLVIVSYGFSALFPLLNPGGGAYYQSAVAGSGDYRILKFSSDGIRQWATYYGGTGYDHSPDVAIDNNYDIIVVGHTQSSDIPVQSSGGYYDASYNAGTYGGGTMVMKFNSSGVRSWSTHYDYVQYPMVDVSDIMDIYVVGRSEYDNPPVQWKSGAYYQSTVTMNAGGSSPSDDIFIIKFNSSDQRVWATNLGGSSDEFPQDIVVGPDDYLNIVGYGDNYYGTGIVTANPGGGAHYDNTLGIGTGGSSTDRDDALIYRFTSGGALFWGTAFSGTLAENMQQSAITVDASNNIYIFGETRSTDLPVYNPGGGAYYDGTFNA
;
A
#
# COMPACT_ATOMS: atom_id res chain seq x y z
N MET A 1 5.95 24.26 -6.68
CA MET A 1 6.75 25.29 -5.98
C MET A 1 5.96 25.73 -4.75
N PHE A 2 6.02 24.98 -3.66
CA PHE A 2 5.57 25.37 -2.32
C PHE A 2 6.51 24.70 -1.31
N GLY A 3 7.01 25.48 -0.36
CA GLY A 3 8.11 25.12 0.52
C GLY A 3 7.65 24.55 1.86
N GLU A 4 8.38 23.53 2.29
CA GLU A 4 8.79 23.15 3.65
C GLU A 4 8.13 23.87 4.84
N ASN A 5 7.41 23.10 5.66
CA ASN A 5 7.28 23.35 7.09
C ASN A 5 7.51 22.06 7.90
N GLU A 6 8.48 21.22 7.50
CA GLU A 6 8.94 20.03 8.26
C GLU A 6 9.66 20.39 9.60
N LYS A 7 9.67 21.66 10.03
CA LYS A 7 10.78 22.24 10.83
C LYS A 7 10.54 22.50 12.33
N GLU A 8 9.34 22.33 12.90
CA GLU A 8 9.12 22.57 14.34
C GLU A 8 9.03 21.28 15.18
N LYS A 9 9.81 21.22 16.26
CA LYS A 9 9.73 20.14 17.27
C LYS A 9 8.34 20.13 17.89
N SER A 10 7.71 18.96 17.96
CA SER A 10 6.45 18.75 18.69
C SER A 10 6.64 19.14 20.16
N LYS A 11 5.65 19.84 20.70
CA LYS A 11 5.58 20.19 22.13
C LYS A 11 4.72 19.22 22.94
N THR A 12 4.09 18.25 22.28
CA THR A 12 3.25 17.23 22.92
C THR A 12 4.11 16.13 23.48
N GLY A 13 3.83 15.72 24.72
CA GLY A 13 4.51 14.60 25.34
C GLY A 13 4.08 13.27 24.73
N VAL A 14 5.03 12.58 24.10
CA VAL A 14 4.81 11.24 23.52
C VAL A 14 5.72 10.18 24.13
N PHE A 15 6.84 10.59 24.74
CA PHE A 15 7.76 9.69 25.41
C PHE A 15 7.28 9.44 26.83
N ILE A 16 7.04 8.18 27.16
CA ILE A 16 6.50 7.77 28.45
C ILE A 16 7.64 7.30 29.33
N ARG A 17 7.73 7.81 30.57
CA ARG A 17 8.70 7.31 31.55
C ARG A 17 8.27 5.93 32.06
N ASN A 18 9.20 5.00 32.17
CA ASN A 18 8.95 3.73 32.83
C ASN A 18 9.06 3.90 34.36
N ASP A 19 7.93 3.86 35.04
CA ASP A 19 7.80 3.88 36.51
C ASP A 19 7.54 2.47 37.09
N GLY A 20 7.78 1.43 36.29
CA GLY A 20 7.54 0.02 36.64
C GLY A 20 6.34 -0.61 35.91
N GLN A 21 5.77 0.07 34.91
CA GLN A 21 4.66 -0.49 34.13
C GLN A 21 5.12 -1.50 33.06
N LEU A 22 6.39 -1.49 32.66
CA LEU A 22 6.91 -2.45 31.67
C LEU A 22 7.35 -3.75 32.34
N VAL A 23 6.77 -4.86 31.87
CA VAL A 23 7.18 -6.22 32.22
C VAL A 23 7.36 -7.06 30.97
N ASP A 24 8.14 -8.12 31.07
CA ASP A 24 8.27 -9.10 30.00
C ASP A 24 7.19 -10.18 30.02
N MET A 25 7.32 -11.15 29.12
CA MET A 25 6.39 -12.29 29.02
C MET A 25 6.35 -13.16 30.29
N ASN A 26 7.35 -13.06 31.17
CA ASN A 26 7.40 -13.76 32.46
C ASN A 26 6.87 -12.89 33.62
N GLY A 27 6.46 -11.64 33.34
CA GLY A 27 6.04 -10.68 34.36
C GLY A 27 7.20 -10.04 35.12
N GLU A 28 8.44 -10.18 34.65
CA GLU A 28 9.59 -9.54 35.25
C GLU A 28 9.69 -8.08 34.80
N LEU A 29 9.91 -7.17 35.75
CA LEU A 29 10.07 -5.74 35.46
C LEU A 29 11.23 -5.50 34.51
N ARG A 30 11.02 -4.59 33.56
CA ARG A 30 12.03 -4.16 32.59
C ARG A 30 12.55 -2.76 32.90
N ASP A 31 13.22 -2.63 34.04
CA ASP A 31 13.77 -1.38 34.54
C ASP A 31 14.97 -0.87 33.72
N GLU A 32 15.52 -1.70 32.82
CA GLU A 32 16.56 -1.27 31.88
C GLU A 32 16.06 -0.27 30.84
N PHE A 33 14.75 -0.27 30.55
CA PHE A 33 14.10 0.72 29.71
C PHE A 33 13.61 1.87 30.59
N LEU A 34 14.23 3.03 30.45
CA LEU A 34 13.92 4.20 31.29
C LEU A 34 12.73 4.98 30.74
N TYR A 35 12.58 4.99 29.41
CA TYR A 35 11.48 5.60 28.68
C TYR A 35 11.12 4.76 27.46
N TYR A 36 9.95 4.97 26.88
CA TYR A 36 9.54 4.35 25.63
C TYR A 36 8.57 5.22 24.83
N LEU A 37 8.53 4.96 23.54
CA LEU A 37 7.57 5.49 22.57
C LEU A 37 6.84 4.29 21.95
N PRO A 38 5.59 4.01 22.36
CA PRO A 38 4.81 2.91 21.80
C PRO A 38 4.29 3.29 20.40
N GLY A 39 4.17 2.31 19.50
CA GLY A 39 3.62 2.51 18.16
C GLY A 39 2.91 1.28 17.58
N ASP A 40 2.10 1.50 16.55
CA ASP A 40 1.22 0.50 15.90
C ASP A 40 1.98 -0.44 14.93
N GLY A 41 3.23 -0.77 15.25
CA GLY A 41 4.09 -1.63 14.44
C GLY A 41 5.57 -1.51 14.80
N LEU A 42 5.96 -0.37 15.36
CA LEU A 42 7.29 -0.09 15.91
C LEU A 42 7.16 0.44 17.34
N ASP A 43 7.71 -0.28 18.30
CA ASP A 43 7.97 0.27 19.63
C ASP A 43 9.43 0.67 19.76
N VAL A 44 9.67 1.81 20.41
CA VAL A 44 11.02 2.31 20.69
C VAL A 44 11.22 2.39 22.20
N TYR A 45 12.26 1.75 22.70
CA TYR A 45 12.61 1.73 24.12
C TYR A 45 13.98 2.34 24.34
N PHE A 46 14.09 3.23 25.32
CA PHE A 46 15.30 3.99 25.61
C PHE A 46 16.01 3.39 26.81
N ARG A 47 17.20 2.85 26.58
CA ARG A 47 18.10 2.28 27.61
C ARG A 47 19.09 3.34 28.07
N LYS A 48 19.90 3.06 29.11
CA LYS A 48 20.92 4.01 29.59
C LYS A 48 21.95 4.39 28.52
N THR A 49 22.38 3.45 27.69
CA THR A 49 23.44 3.63 26.68
C THR A 49 23.04 3.05 25.32
N GLY A 50 21.84 3.37 24.87
CA GLY A 50 21.35 2.94 23.57
C GLY A 50 19.82 2.90 23.48
N ILE A 51 19.33 2.53 22.31
CA ILE A 51 17.91 2.42 21.98
C ILE A 51 17.63 0.99 21.50
N THR A 52 16.43 0.51 21.79
CA THR A 52 15.90 -0.78 21.34
C THR A 52 14.66 -0.53 20.51
N TYR A 53 14.63 -1.08 19.30
CA TYR A 53 13.52 -1.03 18.38
C TYR A 53 12.89 -2.42 18.31
N ILE A 54 11.56 -2.50 18.45
CA ILE A 54 10.81 -3.76 18.30
C ILE A 54 9.78 -3.58 17.19
N LEU A 55 9.97 -4.33 16.10
CA LEU A 55 9.00 -4.55 15.05
C LEU A 55 8.15 -5.78 15.37
N LYS A 56 6.86 -5.73 15.02
CA LYS A 56 5.89 -6.77 15.32
C LYS A 56 5.24 -7.28 14.03
N GLU A 57 5.21 -8.60 13.86
CA GLU A 57 4.65 -9.34 12.72
C GLU A 57 3.92 -10.61 13.25
N SER A 58 3.05 -11.26 12.46
CA SER A 58 2.45 -12.55 12.84
C SER A 58 2.40 -13.53 11.65
N GLU A 59 2.87 -14.77 11.83
CA GLU A 59 2.70 -15.86 10.85
C GLU A 59 1.53 -16.76 11.28
N LEU A 60 0.59 -16.99 10.38
CA LEU A 60 -0.29 -18.14 10.45
C LEU A 60 -0.10 -18.96 9.17
N PRO A 61 0.23 -20.27 9.24
CA PRO A 61 0.38 -21.09 8.05
C PRO A 61 -0.92 -21.24 7.26
N TYR A 62 -0.83 -20.94 5.98
CA TYR A 62 -1.87 -21.01 4.93
C TYR A 62 -2.69 -22.32 4.89
N SER A 63 -2.12 -23.46 5.33
CA SER A 63 -2.73 -24.79 5.20
C SER A 63 -3.81 -25.13 6.23
N ILE A 64 -4.01 -24.28 7.23
CA ILE A 64 -4.98 -24.49 8.31
C ILE A 64 -6.33 -23.78 8.05
N LEU A 65 -6.35 -22.73 7.21
CA LEU A 65 -7.53 -21.87 6.97
C LEU A 65 -8.53 -22.43 5.96
N ASN A 66 -8.13 -23.40 5.11
CA ASN A 66 -8.99 -23.97 4.06
C ASN A 66 -10.01 -25.03 4.55
N ALA A 67 -10.35 -25.05 5.84
CA ALA A 67 -11.35 -25.96 6.40
C ALA A 67 -12.55 -25.19 6.98
N LEU A 68 -13.43 -24.65 6.14
CA LEU A 68 -14.80 -24.34 6.55
C LEU A 68 -15.59 -25.66 6.66
N PRO A 69 -16.44 -25.93 7.68
CA PRO A 69 -16.60 -25.35 9.01
C PRO A 69 -16.31 -26.41 10.08
N VAL A 70 -15.07 -26.53 10.57
CA VAL A 70 -14.76 -27.41 11.70
C VAL A 70 -14.65 -26.57 12.97
N ALA A 71 -15.66 -26.74 13.85
CA ALA A 71 -15.74 -26.37 15.27
C ALA A 71 -14.88 -25.19 15.77
N ILE A 72 -15.53 -24.13 16.25
CA ILE A 72 -14.99 -22.97 16.97
C ILE A 72 -13.89 -23.32 18.01
N GLU A 73 -13.94 -24.51 18.61
CA GLU A 73 -12.91 -25.00 19.53
C GLU A 73 -11.53 -25.21 18.88
N ASP A 74 -11.47 -25.69 17.63
CA ASP A 74 -10.21 -25.90 16.90
C ASP A 74 -9.59 -24.58 16.43
N SER A 75 -10.42 -23.58 16.09
CA SER A 75 -9.96 -22.23 15.73
C SER A 75 -9.41 -21.47 16.95
N ILE A 76 -10.07 -21.56 18.11
CA ILE A 76 -9.56 -21.00 19.38
C ILE A 76 -8.27 -21.71 19.81
N LYS A 77 -8.18 -23.03 19.58
CA LYS A 77 -6.96 -23.80 19.84
C LYS A 77 -5.81 -23.35 18.95
N LYS A 78 -6.05 -23.14 17.66
CA LYS A 78 -5.03 -22.67 16.70
C LYS A 78 -4.65 -21.19 16.85
N PHE A 79 -5.56 -20.33 17.30
CA PHE A 79 -5.25 -18.95 17.74
C PHE A 79 -4.36 -18.94 18.99
N LYS A 80 -4.54 -19.90 19.91
CA LYS A 80 -3.60 -20.11 21.02
C LYS A 80 -2.25 -20.69 20.55
N GLU A 81 -2.19 -21.22 19.33
CA GLU A 81 -1.00 -21.78 18.69
C GLU A 81 -0.38 -20.82 17.65
N SER A 82 -0.92 -19.61 17.44
CA SER A 82 -0.40 -18.64 16.46
C SER A 82 0.88 -17.98 16.96
N GLU A 83 1.87 -17.79 16.08
CA GLU A 83 3.14 -17.17 16.42
C GLU A 83 3.15 -15.69 16.00
N ILE A 84 3.43 -14.81 16.96
CA ILE A 84 3.74 -13.39 16.72
C ILE A 84 5.27 -13.29 16.69
N TYR A 85 5.79 -12.78 15.59
CA TYR A 85 7.21 -12.56 15.36
C TYR A 85 7.54 -11.15 15.82
N PHE A 86 8.40 -11.09 16.82
CA PHE A 86 9.00 -9.83 17.25
C PHE A 86 10.40 -9.80 16.67
N TYR A 87 10.67 -8.81 15.83
CA TYR A 87 12.03 -8.52 15.46
C TYR A 87 12.54 -7.36 16.29
N ARG A 88 13.68 -7.58 16.91
CA ARG A 88 14.34 -6.59 17.72
C ARG A 88 15.68 -6.25 17.10
N PHE A 89 15.96 -4.96 17.03
CA PHE A 89 17.33 -4.50 16.87
C PHE A 89 17.64 -3.36 17.85
N ASP A 90 18.91 -3.21 18.16
CA ASP A 90 19.43 -2.30 19.15
C ASP A 90 20.42 -1.33 18.48
N MET A 91 20.31 -0.04 18.79
CA MET A 91 21.35 0.95 18.51
C MET A 91 22.11 1.22 19.81
N ASP A 92 23.34 0.74 19.91
CA ASP A 92 24.19 0.88 21.09
C ASP A 92 25.20 2.03 20.94
N PHE A 93 25.31 2.86 21.97
CA PHE A 93 26.34 3.92 22.01
C PHE A 93 27.68 3.29 22.39
N VAL A 94 28.57 3.10 21.41
CA VAL A 94 29.86 2.43 21.59
C VAL A 94 30.77 3.29 22.44
N ASP A 95 31.40 2.74 23.47
CA ASP A 95 32.31 3.45 24.39
C ASP A 95 31.67 4.67 25.11
N ALA A 96 30.35 4.66 25.29
CA ALA A 96 29.65 5.73 26.00
C ALA A 96 30.17 5.92 27.44
N SER A 97 30.17 7.18 27.88
CA SER A 97 30.64 7.61 29.19
C SER A 97 29.85 6.97 30.34
N GLU A 98 30.51 6.61 31.44
CA GLU A 98 29.81 6.14 32.64
C GLU A 98 28.85 7.21 33.24
N LYS A 99 29.07 8.48 32.88
CA LYS A 99 28.30 9.65 33.32
C LYS A 99 27.02 9.89 32.51
N VAL A 100 26.70 9.07 31.49
CA VAL A 100 25.48 9.24 30.68
C VAL A 100 24.25 9.35 31.60
N SER A 101 23.43 10.37 31.36
CA SER A 101 22.14 10.56 32.03
C SER A 101 21.03 10.80 31.01
N LEU A 102 19.99 9.96 31.03
CA LEU A 102 18.81 10.15 30.20
C LEU A 102 17.71 10.88 30.98
N LYS A 103 17.23 12.01 30.44
CA LYS A 103 16.19 12.83 31.06
C LYS A 103 15.10 13.20 30.08
N GLY A 104 13.86 13.24 30.57
CA GLY A 104 12.73 13.81 29.85
C GLY A 104 12.64 15.33 30.02
N TYR A 105 12.43 16.03 28.91
CA TYR A 105 12.23 17.46 28.80
C TYR A 105 10.85 17.76 28.19
N GLY A 106 10.32 18.95 28.44
CA GLY A 106 8.98 19.32 27.99
C GLY A 106 7.91 18.39 28.57
N LYS A 107 7.90 18.26 29.90
CA LYS A 107 6.89 17.45 30.59
C LYS A 107 5.50 17.96 30.24
N ASP A 108 4.64 17.05 29.80
CA ASP A 108 3.25 17.33 29.47
C ASP A 108 2.39 17.48 30.73
N ASP A 109 1.31 18.25 30.63
CA ASP A 109 0.29 18.35 31.66
C ASP A 109 -0.55 17.06 31.75
N PHE A 110 -0.62 16.31 30.64
CA PHE A 110 -1.21 14.98 30.58
C PHE A 110 -0.28 13.91 31.15
N TYR A 111 -0.90 12.85 31.67
CA TYR A 111 -0.22 11.71 32.27
C TYR A 111 -0.99 10.43 31.97
N GLN A 112 -0.31 9.29 32.10
CA GLN A 112 -0.93 7.96 31.96
C GLN A 112 -1.04 7.26 33.31
N ASN A 113 -2.08 6.43 33.43
CA ASN A 113 -2.28 5.55 34.57
C ASN A 113 -2.34 4.10 34.07
N TYR A 114 -1.61 3.21 34.71
CA TYR A 114 -1.52 1.80 34.35
C TYR A 114 -2.13 0.93 35.45
N TYR A 115 -3.10 0.09 35.08
CA TYR A 115 -3.69 -0.91 35.96
C TYR A 115 -3.50 -2.29 35.31
N LEU A 116 -2.29 -2.83 35.43
CA LEU A 116 -1.87 -4.07 34.78
C LEU A 116 -1.85 -5.23 35.79
N PRO A 117 -1.82 -6.50 35.35
CA PRO A 117 -1.82 -7.65 36.25
C PRO A 117 -0.75 -7.61 37.36
N HIS A 118 0.43 -7.05 37.07
CA HIS A 118 1.52 -6.89 38.05
C HIS A 118 1.43 -5.61 38.89
N CYS A 119 0.57 -4.66 38.52
CA CYS A 119 0.30 -3.43 39.28
C CYS A 119 -1.21 -3.16 39.42
N PRO A 120 -1.96 -4.04 40.11
CA PRO A 120 -3.42 -3.95 40.18
C PRO A 120 -3.92 -2.71 40.95
N GLU A 121 -3.12 -2.20 41.91
CA GLU A 121 -3.40 -0.97 42.64
C GLU A 121 -3.11 0.31 41.82
N GLY A 122 -2.51 0.13 40.64
CA GLY A 122 -2.22 1.18 39.69
C GLY A 122 -0.84 1.82 39.85
N ILE A 123 -0.22 2.17 38.72
CA ILE A 123 0.86 3.14 38.61
C ILE A 123 0.25 4.39 38.01
N ILE A 124 0.08 5.44 38.82
CA ILE A 124 -0.67 6.64 38.45
C ILE A 124 0.25 7.83 38.23
N ASN A 125 -0.19 8.78 37.39
CA ASN A 125 0.52 10.01 37.04
C ASN A 125 1.87 9.78 36.36
N VAL A 126 1.98 8.74 35.53
CA VAL A 126 3.18 8.48 34.72
C VAL A 126 3.36 9.64 33.73
N PRO A 127 4.47 10.38 33.81
CA PRO A 127 4.66 11.59 33.00
C PRO A 127 5.02 11.26 31.55
N LEU A 128 4.55 12.12 30.64
CA LEU A 128 4.96 12.15 29.24
C LEU A 128 5.88 13.35 28.99
N PHE A 129 6.78 13.20 28.03
CA PHE A 129 7.78 14.21 27.67
C PHE A 129 7.80 14.41 26.16
N SER A 130 8.00 15.65 25.71
CA SER A 130 8.08 15.98 24.29
C SER A 130 9.49 15.75 23.72
N GLU A 131 10.50 15.67 24.59
CA GLU A 131 11.89 15.43 24.24
C GLU A 131 12.54 14.50 25.27
N LEU A 132 13.37 13.57 24.81
CA LEU A 132 14.30 12.82 25.67
C LEU A 132 15.72 13.23 25.32
N ARG A 133 16.54 13.57 26.32
CA ARG A 133 17.94 13.90 26.10
C ARG A 133 18.85 13.00 26.90
N TYR A 134 19.77 12.35 26.19
CA TYR A 134 20.96 11.76 26.75
C TYR A 134 22.02 12.84 26.91
N GLU A 135 22.37 13.13 28.16
CA GLU A 135 23.42 14.07 28.51
C GLU A 135 24.73 13.34 28.77
N ASN A 136 25.85 13.93 28.33
CA ASN A 136 27.19 13.40 28.50
C ASN A 136 27.33 11.97 27.97
N VAL A 137 26.78 11.70 26.77
CA VAL A 137 26.96 10.40 26.08
C VAL A 137 28.44 10.17 25.84
N TYR A 138 29.11 11.22 25.38
CA TYR A 138 30.56 11.31 25.29
C TYR A 138 31.06 12.65 25.86
N ASP A 139 32.36 12.92 25.81
CA ASP A 139 32.92 14.16 26.36
C ASP A 139 32.48 15.36 25.51
N GLY A 140 31.60 16.18 26.08
CA GLY A 140 30.91 17.29 25.41
C GLY A 140 29.97 16.83 24.26
N VAL A 141 29.37 15.64 24.37
CA VAL A 141 28.36 15.18 23.41
C VAL A 141 27.07 14.74 24.11
N ASP A 142 25.96 15.34 23.67
CA ASP A 142 24.60 15.00 24.05
C ASP A 142 23.85 14.42 22.84
N ILE A 143 22.77 13.65 23.07
CA ILE A 143 21.85 13.18 22.02
C ILE A 143 20.41 13.47 22.44
N SER A 144 19.65 14.16 21.61
CA SER A 144 18.27 14.58 21.89
C SER A 144 17.29 13.95 20.92
N PHE A 145 16.33 13.16 21.41
CA PHE A 145 15.25 12.54 20.66
C PHE A 145 13.95 13.34 20.80
N TYR A 146 13.25 13.53 19.68
CA TYR A 146 12.00 14.28 19.63
C TYR A 146 11.19 13.91 18.37
N ILE A 147 9.93 14.35 18.31
CA ILE A 147 9.11 14.23 17.11
C ILE A 147 9.11 15.56 16.37
N ALA A 148 9.40 15.57 15.06
CA ALA A 148 9.13 16.71 14.19
C ALA A 148 8.61 16.23 12.83
N GLY A 149 7.65 16.96 12.25
CA GLY A 149 6.99 16.54 11.01
C GLY A 149 6.33 15.15 11.11
N GLY A 150 5.92 14.72 12.31
CA GLY A 150 5.35 13.38 12.54
C GLY A 150 6.37 12.23 12.57
N LYS A 151 7.66 12.51 12.37
CA LYS A 151 8.74 11.53 12.32
C LYS A 151 9.54 11.54 13.61
N LEU A 152 10.05 10.38 14.02
CA LEU A 152 11.04 10.30 15.10
C LEU A 152 12.38 10.82 14.58
N LYS A 153 12.93 11.82 15.28
CA LYS A 153 14.20 12.46 14.97
C LYS A 153 15.13 12.41 16.17
N TYR A 154 16.42 12.53 15.91
CA TYR A 154 17.39 12.79 16.97
C TYR A 154 18.49 13.75 16.53
N ASP A 155 18.88 14.66 17.42
CA ASP A 155 20.03 15.53 17.23
C ASP A 155 21.21 14.98 18.03
N ILE A 156 22.37 14.83 17.40
CA ILE A 156 23.66 14.68 18.06
C ILE A 156 24.21 16.09 18.25
N ILE A 157 24.44 16.48 19.51
CA ILE A 157 24.85 17.82 19.89
C ILE A 157 26.29 17.74 20.40
N ILE A 158 27.23 18.27 19.64
CA ILE A 158 28.65 18.27 19.95
C ILE A 158 29.05 19.69 20.38
N GLU A 159 29.54 19.84 21.61
CA GLU A 159 30.03 21.11 22.14
C GLU A 159 31.29 21.59 21.40
N ASP A 160 31.49 22.91 21.34
CA ASP A 160 32.68 23.49 20.72
C ASP A 160 33.98 22.89 21.31
N GLY A 161 34.83 22.39 20.42
CA GLY A 161 36.09 21.73 20.77
C GLY A 161 36.02 20.24 21.11
N SER A 162 34.82 19.63 21.15
CA SER A 162 34.68 18.18 21.32
C SER A 162 35.03 17.39 20.05
N ASP A 163 35.54 16.18 20.25
CA ASP A 163 35.98 15.30 19.17
C ASP A 163 34.79 14.54 18.56
N LEU A 164 34.48 14.72 17.28
CA LEU A 164 33.38 13.99 16.62
C LEU A 164 33.66 12.47 16.52
N SER A 165 34.93 12.06 16.46
CA SER A 165 35.31 10.66 16.24
C SER A 165 34.95 9.72 17.40
N GLN A 166 34.58 10.28 18.55
CA GLN A 166 34.05 9.52 19.68
C GLN A 166 32.61 9.03 19.45
N VAL A 167 31.85 9.68 18.55
CA VAL A 167 30.44 9.36 18.30
C VAL A 167 30.33 8.14 17.41
N LYS A 168 29.92 7.01 18.01
CA LYS A 168 29.83 5.72 17.35
C LYS A 168 28.58 4.95 17.76
N PHE A 169 27.78 4.54 16.77
CA PHE A 169 26.57 3.77 17.01
C PHE A 169 26.70 2.37 16.42
N PHE A 170 26.63 1.35 17.25
CA PHE A 170 26.63 -0.04 16.80
C PHE A 170 25.20 -0.53 16.65
N TYR A 171 24.85 -1.00 15.45
CA TYR A 171 23.54 -1.57 15.17
C TYR A 171 23.59 -3.09 15.32
N ASN A 172 23.07 -3.59 16.43
CA ASN A 172 22.96 -5.01 16.73
C ASN A 172 21.58 -5.53 16.38
N GLY A 173 21.51 -6.65 15.64
CA GLY A 173 20.25 -7.20 15.17
C GLY A 173 20.14 -7.23 13.64
N PRO A 174 20.32 -6.11 12.91
CA PRO A 174 20.15 -6.09 11.45
C PRO A 174 21.02 -7.15 10.79
N GLU A 175 20.54 -7.79 9.73
CA GLU A 175 21.29 -8.79 8.98
C GLU A 175 22.53 -8.16 8.35
N SER A 176 22.35 -6.97 7.76
CA SER A 176 23.41 -6.16 7.18
C SER A 176 23.16 -4.66 7.44
N ALA A 177 24.23 -3.88 7.31
CA ALA A 177 24.17 -2.43 7.30
C ALA A 177 25.09 -1.92 6.19
N VAL A 178 24.63 -0.93 5.42
CA VAL A 178 25.38 -0.33 4.31
C VAL A 178 25.12 1.17 4.28
N VAL A 179 26.15 1.95 4.01
CA VAL A 179 26.01 3.36 3.65
C VAL A 179 26.04 3.48 2.13
N LYS A 180 25.01 4.09 1.56
CA LYS A 180 24.90 4.38 0.12
C LYS A 180 24.31 5.78 -0.04
N ASP A 181 24.90 6.58 -0.92
CA ASP A 181 24.41 7.95 -1.20
C ASP A 181 24.28 8.82 0.07
N ASN A 182 25.14 8.59 1.06
CA ASN A 182 25.12 9.21 2.39
C ASN A 182 23.83 8.94 3.20
N GLU A 183 23.17 7.82 2.93
CA GLU A 183 22.07 7.25 3.72
C GLU A 183 22.52 5.95 4.37
N LEU A 184 22.09 5.72 5.61
CA LEU A 184 22.30 4.43 6.30
C LEU A 184 21.12 3.52 6.01
N HIS A 185 21.39 2.36 5.40
CA HIS A 185 20.43 1.31 5.18
C HIS A 185 20.72 0.11 6.09
N LEU A 186 19.75 -0.27 6.92
CA LEU A 186 19.81 -1.50 7.71
C LEU A 186 18.83 -2.51 7.13
N THR A 187 19.32 -3.71 6.85
CA THR A 187 18.50 -4.83 6.39
C THR A 187 17.98 -5.58 7.61
N LEU A 188 16.67 -5.63 7.77
CA LEU A 188 15.98 -6.40 8.80
C LEU A 188 15.24 -7.56 8.09
N PRO A 189 14.96 -8.69 8.78
CA PRO A 189 14.20 -9.80 8.20
C PRO A 189 12.84 -9.41 7.62
N GLN A 190 12.27 -8.29 8.09
CA GLN A 190 10.91 -7.82 7.81
C GLN A 190 10.84 -6.55 6.97
N GLY A 191 11.98 -6.02 6.53
CA GLY A 191 12.02 -4.79 5.75
C GLY A 191 13.32 -4.02 5.89
N ASN A 192 13.36 -2.85 5.25
CA ASN A 192 14.52 -1.97 5.30
C ASN A 192 14.26 -0.79 6.23
N TRP A 193 15.29 -0.41 6.98
CA TRP A 193 15.32 0.81 7.77
C TRP A 193 16.28 1.79 7.12
N VAL A 194 15.84 3.03 6.91
CA VAL A 194 16.64 4.08 6.26
C VAL A 194 16.74 5.29 7.18
N GLU A 195 17.99 5.72 7.44
CA GLU A 195 18.30 6.98 8.12
C GLU A 195 19.03 7.91 7.15
N THR A 196 18.66 9.20 7.19
CA THR A 196 19.21 10.25 6.33
C THR A 196 19.71 11.43 7.17
N LEU A 197 20.60 12.26 6.61
CA LEU A 197 21.14 13.49 7.24
C LEU A 197 20.61 14.76 6.57
N PRO A 198 19.33 15.14 6.76
CA PRO A 198 18.77 16.29 6.07
C PRO A 198 19.31 17.64 6.57
N GLU A 199 19.70 17.77 7.83
CA GLU A 199 20.22 19.04 8.39
C GLU A 199 21.45 18.79 9.28
N SER A 200 22.64 19.20 8.84
CA SER A 200 23.83 19.27 9.72
C SER A 200 24.39 20.69 9.69
N TYR A 201 24.67 21.26 10.85
CA TYR A 201 25.08 22.66 10.95
C TYR A 201 25.87 22.99 12.21
N TYR A 202 26.70 24.02 12.10
CA TYR A 202 27.29 24.71 13.24
C TYR A 202 26.35 25.80 13.76
N LEU A 203 26.28 25.95 15.08
CA LEU A 203 25.63 27.06 15.76
C LEU A 203 26.69 28.03 16.30
N ILE A 204 26.91 29.13 15.58
CA ILE A 204 27.89 30.18 15.92
C ILE A 204 27.16 31.48 16.23
N ASP A 205 27.32 32.00 17.44
CA ASP A 205 26.64 33.23 17.91
C ASP A 205 25.11 33.24 17.66
N GLY A 206 24.49 32.06 17.73
CA GLY A 206 23.05 31.86 17.50
C GLY A 206 22.62 31.77 16.03
N GLN A 207 23.57 31.76 15.08
CA GLN A 207 23.30 31.54 13.65
C GLN A 207 23.64 30.10 13.24
N LYS A 208 22.77 29.49 12.42
CA LYS A 208 23.03 28.19 11.79
C LYS A 208 23.93 28.38 10.56
N ILE A 209 25.01 27.64 10.48
CA ILE A 209 25.88 27.54 9.32
C ILE A 209 25.91 26.07 8.89
N GLU A 210 25.30 25.77 7.74
CA GLU A 210 25.23 24.40 7.21
C GLU A 210 26.63 23.80 6.99
N THR A 211 26.75 22.50 7.24
CA THR A 211 27.97 21.73 7.01
C THR A 211 27.63 20.34 6.51
N ASP A 212 28.48 19.81 5.65
CA ASP A 212 28.33 18.46 5.13
C ASP A 212 28.93 17.44 6.10
N ILE A 213 28.12 16.46 6.51
CA ILE A 213 28.53 15.32 7.32
C ILE A 213 28.39 14.06 6.47
N GLN A 214 29.41 13.21 6.49
CA GLN A 214 29.39 11.93 5.81
C GLN A 214 29.28 10.78 6.81
N TYR A 215 28.39 9.83 6.54
CA TYR A 215 28.39 8.57 7.26
C TYR A 215 29.61 7.72 6.88
N GLU A 216 30.24 7.14 7.88
CA GLU A 216 31.23 6.08 7.72
C GLU A 216 30.74 4.84 8.47
N LEU A 217 30.83 3.67 7.85
CA LEU A 217 30.34 2.43 8.43
C LEU A 217 31.42 1.36 8.43
N ASN A 218 31.72 0.83 9.61
CA ASN A 218 32.64 -0.30 9.79
C ASN A 218 31.98 -1.34 10.69
N ASP A 219 31.74 -2.55 10.15
CA ASP A 219 31.15 -3.67 10.88
C ASP A 219 29.89 -3.29 11.70
N LYS A 220 28.91 -2.68 11.02
CA LYS A 220 27.65 -2.14 11.61
C LYS A 220 27.84 -1.04 12.67
N THR A 221 29.07 -0.55 12.86
CA THR A 221 29.36 0.64 13.66
C THR A 221 29.36 1.85 12.75
N LEU A 222 28.36 2.71 12.93
CA LEU A 222 28.23 4.00 12.26
C LEU A 222 29.08 5.05 12.99
N SER A 223 29.86 5.80 12.24
CA SER A 223 30.57 7.00 12.66
C SER A 223 30.33 8.14 11.67
N PHE A 224 30.75 9.35 12.05
CA PHE A 224 30.48 10.57 11.32
C PHE A 224 31.79 11.26 10.95
N MET A 225 31.91 11.66 9.69
CA MET A 225 33.07 12.33 9.14
C MET A 225 32.72 13.75 8.71
N LEU A 226 33.62 14.68 9.02
CA LEU A 226 33.50 16.09 8.69
C LEU A 226 34.69 16.49 7.82
N GLU A 227 34.45 17.26 6.75
CA GLU A 227 35.53 17.72 5.87
C GLU A 227 36.35 18.85 6.52
N GLU A 228 35.70 19.81 7.18
CA GLU A 228 36.35 20.96 7.81
C GLU A 228 35.69 21.31 9.16
N GLN A 229 36.50 21.39 10.22
CA GLN A 229 36.03 21.74 11.56
C GLN A 229 36.00 23.25 11.77
N MET A 230 34.85 23.76 12.20
CA MET A 230 34.65 25.15 12.62
C MET A 230 34.59 25.27 14.16
N ASN A 231 34.81 26.48 14.68
CA ASN A 231 34.61 26.78 16.10
C ASN A 231 33.13 27.10 16.35
N GLY A 232 32.48 26.34 17.21
CA GLY A 232 31.06 26.42 17.52
C GLY A 232 30.47 25.05 17.78
N ASN A 233 29.27 25.01 18.38
CA ASN A 233 28.59 23.74 18.62
C ASN A 233 28.14 23.13 17.28
N LEU A 234 28.45 21.86 17.05
CA LEU A 234 28.01 21.10 15.87
C LEU A 234 26.74 20.32 16.20
N ILE A 235 25.73 20.44 15.34
CA ILE A 235 24.49 19.68 15.41
C ILE A 235 24.42 18.79 14.17
N ILE A 236 24.25 17.48 14.38
CA ILE A 236 23.99 16.49 13.34
C ILE A 236 22.58 15.96 13.58
N ASP A 237 21.69 16.07 12.61
CA ASP A 237 20.27 15.67 12.74
C ASP A 237 19.92 14.52 11.79
N PRO A 238 20.13 13.26 12.19
CA PRO A 238 19.58 12.13 11.48
C PRO A 238 18.05 12.01 11.61
N VAL A 239 17.39 11.68 10.50
CA VAL A 239 15.93 11.51 10.44
C VAL A 239 15.56 10.11 9.97
N ILE A 240 14.63 9.48 10.71
CA ILE A 240 13.94 8.26 10.27
C ILE A 240 12.82 8.70 9.34
N THR A 241 12.95 8.43 8.05
CA THR A 241 12.12 9.12 7.04
C THR A 241 10.74 8.51 6.83
N TRP A 242 10.53 7.20 6.98
CA TRP A 242 9.19 6.60 6.85
C TRP A 242 9.12 5.11 7.27
N THR A 243 8.09 4.73 8.03
CA THR A 243 7.59 3.34 8.14
C THR A 243 6.18 3.32 8.74
N THR A 244 5.26 2.53 8.21
CA THR A 244 3.93 2.32 8.79
C THR A 244 3.35 0.97 8.34
N PHE A 245 2.44 0.39 9.13
CA PHE A 245 1.72 -0.85 8.85
C PHE A 245 0.22 -0.61 9.12
N TYR A 246 -0.66 -1.01 8.19
CA TYR A 246 -2.11 -0.81 8.27
C TYR A 246 -2.83 -2.11 7.89
N ASP A 247 -3.01 -2.99 8.87
CA ASP A 247 -3.82 -4.20 8.72
C ASP A 247 -4.50 -4.57 10.04
N ASP A 248 -5.47 -5.48 9.97
CA ASP A 248 -5.94 -6.21 11.14
C ASP A 248 -5.65 -7.71 11.02
N CYS A 249 -5.50 -8.40 12.14
CA CYS A 249 -4.87 -9.73 12.25
C CYS A 249 -5.72 -10.92 11.73
N PHE A 250 -6.52 -10.72 10.67
CA PHE A 250 -7.37 -11.73 10.06
C PHE A 250 -7.23 -11.65 8.54
N TRP A 251 -6.63 -12.65 7.88
CA TRP A 251 -6.90 -12.75 6.45
C TRP A 251 -8.37 -13.11 6.27
N ASN A 252 -9.06 -12.33 5.47
CA ASN A 252 -9.78 -12.93 4.37
C ASN A 252 -9.71 -12.05 3.11
N GLY A 253 -8.59 -11.36 2.82
CA GLY A 253 -8.43 -10.77 1.51
C GLY A 253 -7.75 -9.42 1.38
N SER A 254 -6.48 -9.43 0.99
CA SER A 254 -5.77 -8.21 0.63
C SER A 254 -5.78 -8.07 -0.88
N GLY A 255 -6.98 -7.94 -1.46
CA GLY A 255 -7.11 -7.11 -2.65
C GLY A 255 -6.95 -5.68 -2.15
N SER A 256 -5.71 -5.23 -2.05
CA SER A 256 -5.38 -3.86 -1.68
C SER A 256 -4.88 -3.15 -2.92
N ASN A 257 -5.51 -2.03 -3.25
CA ASN A 257 -4.98 -1.12 -4.24
C ASN A 257 -4.77 0.25 -3.62
N LEU A 258 -3.96 1.07 -4.27
CA LEU A 258 -3.72 2.43 -3.88
C LEU A 258 -3.67 3.31 -5.10
N ASP A 259 -4.02 4.57 -4.90
CA ASP A 259 -3.72 5.61 -5.86
C ASP A 259 -3.16 6.84 -5.14
N ILE A 260 -2.27 7.55 -5.82
CA ILE A 260 -1.49 8.65 -5.27
C ILE A 260 -1.45 9.83 -6.23
N ASN A 261 -1.57 11.02 -5.68
CA ASN A 261 -1.26 12.27 -6.37
C ASN A 261 -0.37 13.15 -5.48
N ASP A 262 -0.08 14.36 -5.95
CA ASP A 262 0.80 15.31 -5.27
C ASP A 262 0.38 15.64 -3.82
N ASP A 263 -0.91 15.55 -3.48
CA ASP A 263 -1.46 15.98 -2.18
C ASP A 263 -1.98 14.82 -1.31
N HIS A 264 -2.26 13.66 -1.91
CA HIS A 264 -3.03 12.60 -1.26
C HIS A 264 -2.60 11.20 -1.68
N LEU A 265 -2.61 10.28 -0.71
CA LEU A 265 -2.55 8.84 -0.91
C LEU A 265 -3.88 8.23 -0.47
N VAL A 266 -4.52 7.46 -1.34
CA VAL A 266 -5.73 6.70 -1.01
C VAL A 266 -5.39 5.22 -1.09
N ILE A 267 -5.76 4.48 -0.05
CA ILE A 267 -5.59 3.03 0.00
C ILE A 267 -6.98 2.43 0.15
N VAL A 268 -7.28 1.45 -0.68
CA VAL A 268 -8.46 0.60 -0.53
C VAL A 268 -8.03 -0.82 -0.24
N SER A 269 -8.77 -1.48 0.63
CA SER A 269 -8.66 -2.90 0.89
C SER A 269 -10.04 -3.41 1.27
N TYR A 270 -10.17 -4.68 1.62
CA TYR A 270 -11.40 -5.17 2.23
C TYR A 270 -11.07 -5.99 3.45
N GLY A 271 -12.03 -6.18 4.35
CA GLY A 271 -11.83 -7.13 5.42
C GLY A 271 -12.99 -7.33 6.37
N PHE A 272 -12.74 -8.20 7.34
CA PHE A 272 -13.73 -9.01 8.05
C PHE A 272 -13.83 -8.62 9.52
N SER A 273 -12.76 -8.01 10.01
CA SER A 273 -12.63 -7.61 11.39
C SER A 273 -13.14 -6.19 11.58
N ALA A 274 -13.65 -5.92 12.79
CA ALA A 274 -14.07 -4.60 13.28
C ALA A 274 -12.93 -3.77 13.90
N LEU A 275 -11.69 -4.27 13.86
CA LEU A 275 -10.49 -3.67 14.47
C LEU A 275 -9.70 -2.76 13.52
N PHE A 276 -10.26 -2.46 12.34
CA PHE A 276 -9.65 -1.52 11.41
C PHE A 276 -9.59 -0.12 12.04
N PRO A 277 -8.44 0.59 11.95
CA PRO A 277 -8.26 1.89 12.61
C PRO A 277 -9.00 2.99 11.84
N LEU A 278 -10.28 3.15 12.15
CA LEU A 278 -11.18 4.13 11.55
C LEU A 278 -10.87 5.59 11.94
N LEU A 279 -11.28 6.53 11.10
CA LEU A 279 -11.25 7.97 11.40
C LEU A 279 -12.42 8.69 10.71
N ASN A 280 -13.33 9.22 11.52
CA ASN A 280 -14.36 10.16 11.06
C ASN A 280 -13.89 11.60 11.31
N PRO A 281 -13.51 12.36 10.27
CA PRO A 281 -13.08 13.76 10.44
C PRO A 281 -14.26 14.73 10.66
N GLY A 282 -15.51 14.27 10.59
CA GLY A 282 -16.69 15.13 10.53
C GLY A 282 -16.88 15.71 9.12
N GLY A 283 -17.50 16.90 9.01
CA GLY A 283 -17.63 17.61 7.72
C GLY A 283 -18.53 16.93 6.67
N GLY A 284 -19.21 15.84 7.02
CA GLY A 284 -20.03 15.05 6.10
C GLY A 284 -19.27 13.93 5.38
N ALA A 285 -18.00 13.68 5.73
CA ALA A 285 -17.27 12.52 5.24
C ALA A 285 -18.06 11.23 5.50
N TYR A 286 -18.05 10.30 4.54
CA TYR A 286 -18.73 9.03 4.70
C TYR A 286 -18.10 8.25 5.85
N TYR A 287 -18.95 7.68 6.71
CA TYR A 287 -18.49 6.95 7.87
C TYR A 287 -19.41 5.78 8.20
N GLN A 288 -18.84 4.59 8.11
CA GLN A 288 -19.39 3.35 8.61
C GLN A 288 -18.44 2.82 9.69
N SER A 289 -18.96 2.67 10.91
CA SER A 289 -18.16 2.41 12.10
C SER A 289 -17.78 0.94 12.33
N ALA A 290 -18.29 0.04 11.49
CA ALA A 290 -18.06 -1.40 11.60
C ALA A 290 -18.36 -2.08 10.28
N VAL A 291 -17.75 -3.25 10.06
CA VAL A 291 -18.17 -4.21 9.04
C VAL A 291 -19.64 -4.57 9.24
N ALA A 292 -20.44 -4.51 8.17
CA ALA A 292 -21.88 -4.78 8.20
C ALA A 292 -22.22 -6.24 7.86
N GLY A 293 -21.30 -6.95 7.22
CA GLY A 293 -21.51 -8.32 6.75
C GLY A 293 -20.34 -9.25 7.01
N SER A 294 -20.19 -10.22 6.11
CA SER A 294 -19.08 -11.17 6.16
C SER A 294 -17.76 -10.57 5.69
N GLY A 295 -17.72 -9.35 5.17
CA GLY A 295 -16.51 -8.61 4.81
C GLY A 295 -16.90 -7.38 4.00
N ASP A 296 -16.28 -6.24 4.29
CA ASP A 296 -16.62 -4.94 3.66
C ASP A 296 -15.35 -4.28 3.11
N TYR A 297 -15.52 -3.33 2.19
CA TYR A 297 -14.42 -2.46 1.79
C TYR A 297 -13.93 -1.63 2.97
N ARG A 298 -12.66 -1.28 2.91
CA ARG A 298 -11.92 -0.40 3.81
C ARG A 298 -11.29 0.67 2.94
N ILE A 299 -11.58 1.93 3.23
CA ILE A 299 -11.07 3.06 2.44
C ILE A 299 -10.32 3.98 3.39
N LEU A 300 -9.06 4.29 3.08
CA LEU A 300 -8.20 5.20 3.82
C LEU A 300 -7.73 6.32 2.91
N LYS A 301 -7.68 7.54 3.45
CA LYS A 301 -7.00 8.66 2.81
C LYS A 301 -5.94 9.23 3.74
N PHE A 302 -4.77 9.51 3.20
CA PHE A 302 -3.68 10.23 3.83
C PHE A 302 -3.40 11.53 3.07
N SER A 303 -2.86 12.53 3.76
CA SER A 303 -2.18 13.66 3.10
C SER A 303 -0.83 13.21 2.55
N SER A 304 -0.22 14.04 1.71
CA SER A 304 1.17 13.89 1.23
C SER A 304 2.19 13.75 2.36
N ASP A 305 1.93 14.34 3.53
CA ASP A 305 2.74 14.21 4.75
C ASP A 305 2.51 12.88 5.51
N GLY A 306 1.72 11.95 4.97
CA GLY A 306 1.39 10.68 5.62
C GLY A 306 0.38 10.79 6.78
N ILE A 307 -0.34 11.91 6.93
CA ILE A 307 -1.34 12.09 7.98
C ILE A 307 -2.69 11.57 7.51
N ARG A 308 -3.24 10.57 8.22
CA ARG A 308 -4.57 10.02 7.91
C ARG A 308 -5.64 11.10 8.01
N GLN A 309 -6.34 11.34 6.91
CA GLN A 309 -7.43 12.31 6.78
C GLN A 309 -8.79 11.70 7.12
N TRP A 310 -9.03 10.47 6.67
CA TRP A 310 -10.22 9.69 7.04
C TRP A 310 -9.99 8.20 6.79
N ALA A 311 -10.79 7.37 7.48
CA ALA A 311 -10.86 5.94 7.24
C ALA A 311 -12.25 5.41 7.59
N THR A 312 -12.83 4.59 6.70
CA THR A 312 -14.20 4.06 6.84
C THR A 312 -14.29 2.62 6.34
N TYR A 313 -15.25 1.87 6.87
CA TYR A 313 -15.79 0.72 6.14
C TYR A 313 -16.75 1.19 5.05
N TYR A 314 -17.00 0.32 4.07
CA TYR A 314 -18.09 0.49 3.12
C TYR A 314 -18.61 -0.89 2.69
N GLY A 315 -19.83 -1.24 3.09
CA GLY A 315 -20.43 -2.52 2.71
C GLY A 315 -21.83 -2.71 3.30
N GLY A 316 -22.43 -3.85 3.02
CA GLY A 316 -23.73 -4.29 3.52
C GLY A 316 -23.65 -5.63 4.24
N THR A 317 -24.76 -6.36 4.28
CA THR A 317 -24.86 -7.63 5.02
C THR A 317 -24.19 -8.84 4.34
N GLY A 318 -23.78 -8.69 3.09
CA GLY A 318 -23.12 -9.72 2.28
C GLY A 318 -21.60 -9.70 2.43
N TYR A 319 -20.92 -10.16 1.37
CA TYR A 319 -19.47 -10.13 1.25
C TYR A 319 -19.08 -9.17 0.12
N ASP A 320 -18.41 -8.09 0.48
CA ASP A 320 -18.02 -7.00 -0.40
C ASP A 320 -16.48 -6.90 -0.41
N HIS A 321 -15.88 -7.09 -1.59
CA HIS A 321 -14.45 -7.37 -1.73
C HIS A 321 -13.86 -6.95 -3.08
N SER A 322 -12.55 -7.16 -3.23
CA SER A 322 -11.78 -6.79 -4.43
C SER A 322 -11.98 -5.33 -4.84
N PRO A 323 -11.74 -4.36 -3.93
CA PRO A 323 -11.86 -2.97 -4.27
C PRO A 323 -10.68 -2.50 -5.11
N ASP A 324 -10.96 -1.52 -5.94
CA ASP A 324 -9.97 -0.77 -6.71
C ASP A 324 -10.26 0.74 -6.61
N VAL A 325 -9.25 1.58 -6.84
CA VAL A 325 -9.33 3.01 -6.60
C VAL A 325 -8.58 3.83 -7.64
N ALA A 326 -9.16 4.96 -8.02
CA ALA A 326 -8.53 5.99 -8.82
C ALA A 326 -8.92 7.39 -8.32
N ILE A 327 -8.05 8.37 -8.48
CA ILE A 327 -8.22 9.76 -8.07
C ILE A 327 -8.24 10.63 -9.32
N ASP A 328 -9.29 11.42 -9.48
CA ASP A 328 -9.40 12.33 -10.62
C ASP A 328 -8.63 13.65 -10.42
N ASN A 329 -8.55 14.45 -11.48
CA ASN A 329 -7.87 15.76 -11.46
C ASN A 329 -8.53 16.83 -10.56
N ASN A 330 -9.72 16.57 -10.00
CA ASN A 330 -10.34 17.40 -8.95
C ASN A 330 -10.06 16.85 -7.54
N TYR A 331 -9.24 15.80 -7.43
CA TYR A 331 -8.99 15.03 -6.23
C TYR A 331 -10.23 14.29 -5.70
N ASP A 332 -11.24 14.08 -6.54
CA ASP A 332 -12.34 13.18 -6.22
C ASP A 332 -11.85 11.73 -6.32
N ILE A 333 -12.37 10.88 -5.45
CA ILE A 333 -11.91 9.52 -5.26
C ILE A 333 -12.98 8.59 -5.81
N ILE A 334 -12.61 7.79 -6.79
CA ILE A 334 -13.47 6.79 -7.39
C ILE A 334 -13.06 5.44 -6.82
N VAL A 335 -13.98 4.76 -6.14
CA VAL A 335 -13.78 3.40 -5.64
C VAL A 335 -14.73 2.47 -6.36
N VAL A 336 -14.23 1.36 -6.84
CA VAL A 336 -15.04 0.25 -7.34
C VAL A 336 -14.81 -0.99 -6.50
N GLY A 337 -15.71 -1.97 -6.58
CA GLY A 337 -15.52 -3.27 -5.93
C GLY A 337 -16.66 -4.23 -6.22
N HIS A 338 -16.47 -5.50 -5.89
CA HIS A 338 -17.51 -6.52 -5.99
C HIS A 338 -18.37 -6.58 -4.71
N THR A 339 -19.69 -6.52 -4.88
CA THR A 339 -20.68 -6.56 -3.79
C THR A 339 -21.60 -7.77 -3.93
N GLN A 340 -21.71 -8.55 -2.85
CA GLN A 340 -22.76 -9.55 -2.67
C GLN A 340 -23.91 -9.03 -1.80
N SER A 341 -23.79 -7.82 -1.28
CA SER A 341 -24.75 -7.17 -0.40
C SER A 341 -25.97 -6.60 -1.14
N SER A 342 -27.16 -7.02 -0.73
CA SER A 342 -28.44 -6.47 -1.20
C SER A 342 -28.82 -5.11 -0.63
N ASP A 343 -28.13 -4.72 0.44
CA ASP A 343 -28.38 -3.54 1.25
C ASP A 343 -27.14 -2.64 1.33
N ILE A 344 -26.22 -2.78 0.37
CA ILE A 344 -25.04 -1.92 0.29
C ILE A 344 -25.47 -0.44 0.21
N PRO A 345 -24.87 0.45 1.01
CA PRO A 345 -25.26 1.86 1.02
C PRO A 345 -25.13 2.52 -0.35
N VAL A 346 -26.18 3.20 -0.81
CA VAL A 346 -26.17 3.92 -2.11
C VAL A 346 -26.61 5.37 -2.05
N GLN A 347 -26.16 6.15 -3.04
CA GLN A 347 -26.54 7.55 -3.22
C GLN A 347 -26.87 7.84 -4.69
N SER A 348 -28.17 7.90 -4.99
CA SER A 348 -28.70 8.05 -6.36
C SER A 348 -28.79 9.49 -6.87
N SER A 349 -28.49 10.48 -6.03
CA SER A 349 -28.46 11.89 -6.43
C SER A 349 -27.07 12.29 -6.92
N GLY A 350 -26.97 12.93 -8.09
CA GLY A 350 -25.74 13.56 -8.56
C GLY A 350 -24.97 12.82 -9.65
N GLY A 351 -25.28 11.55 -9.91
CA GLY A 351 -24.66 10.72 -10.95
C GLY A 351 -25.61 9.69 -11.56
N TYR A 352 -25.08 8.77 -12.36
CA TYR A 352 -25.83 7.60 -12.85
C TYR A 352 -26.27 6.72 -11.69
N TYR A 353 -27.47 6.14 -11.77
CA TYR A 353 -27.99 5.19 -10.79
C TYR A 353 -28.78 4.09 -11.48
N ASP A 354 -28.36 2.84 -11.27
CA ASP A 354 -29.10 1.67 -11.69
C ASP A 354 -30.07 1.19 -10.60
N ALA A 355 -31.36 1.35 -10.84
CA ALA A 355 -32.42 0.93 -9.94
C ALA A 355 -32.81 -0.56 -10.10
N SER A 356 -32.19 -1.28 -11.04
CA SER A 356 -32.53 -2.68 -11.34
C SER A 356 -31.71 -3.72 -10.58
N TYR A 357 -30.75 -3.29 -9.75
CA TYR A 357 -29.89 -4.16 -8.93
C TYR A 357 -30.69 -5.17 -8.10
N ASN A 358 -30.38 -6.46 -8.26
CA ASN A 358 -31.04 -7.55 -7.54
C ASN A 358 -30.02 -8.54 -6.96
N ALA A 359 -29.39 -8.12 -5.87
CA ALA A 359 -28.42 -8.92 -5.13
C ALA A 359 -28.94 -10.32 -4.74
N GLY A 360 -28.02 -11.28 -4.77
CA GLY A 360 -28.24 -12.62 -4.23
C GLY A 360 -28.71 -13.68 -5.23
N THR A 361 -28.89 -13.34 -6.52
CA THR A 361 -29.32 -14.33 -7.52
C THR A 361 -28.15 -15.03 -8.23
N TYR A 362 -26.99 -14.37 -8.39
CA TYR A 362 -25.85 -14.87 -9.19
C TYR A 362 -24.49 -14.31 -8.73
N GLY A 363 -24.07 -14.62 -7.50
CA GLY A 363 -22.67 -14.35 -7.10
C GLY A 363 -22.28 -12.89 -6.81
N GLY A 364 -23.09 -11.89 -7.15
CA GLY A 364 -22.86 -10.46 -6.79
C GLY A 364 -22.86 -9.53 -8.01
N GLY A 365 -22.34 -8.31 -7.83
CA GLY A 365 -22.19 -7.33 -8.91
C GLY A 365 -21.15 -6.25 -8.59
N THR A 366 -20.95 -5.31 -9.49
CA THR A 366 -20.00 -4.21 -9.32
C THR A 366 -20.66 -3.04 -8.61
N MET A 367 -19.98 -2.49 -7.61
CA MET A 367 -20.29 -1.21 -6.99
C MET A 367 -19.34 -0.15 -7.54
N VAL A 368 -19.87 1.03 -7.91
CA VAL A 368 -19.08 2.21 -8.27
C VAL A 368 -19.45 3.34 -7.34
N MET A 369 -18.46 3.96 -6.71
CA MET A 369 -18.62 5.01 -5.71
C MET A 369 -17.72 6.18 -6.05
N LYS A 370 -18.24 7.40 -5.97
CA LYS A 370 -17.44 8.62 -6.05
C LYS A 370 -17.55 9.39 -4.74
N PHE A 371 -16.41 9.74 -4.17
CA PHE A 371 -16.27 10.65 -3.04
C PHE A 371 -15.60 11.93 -3.53
N ASN A 372 -15.99 13.07 -2.99
CA ASN A 372 -15.22 14.27 -3.25
C ASN A 372 -13.88 14.26 -2.49
N SER A 373 -13.02 15.23 -2.75
CA SER A 373 -11.73 15.38 -2.08
C SER A 373 -11.78 15.45 -0.54
N SER A 374 -12.94 15.79 0.06
CA SER A 374 -13.15 15.79 1.51
C SER A 374 -13.70 14.47 2.07
N GLY A 375 -13.88 13.44 1.23
CA GLY A 375 -14.43 12.14 1.63
C GLY A 375 -15.95 12.11 1.72
N VAL A 376 -16.66 13.15 1.26
CA VAL A 376 -18.13 13.14 1.18
C VAL A 376 -18.53 12.32 -0.04
N ARG A 377 -19.37 11.30 0.14
CA ARG A 377 -19.89 10.52 -1.00
C ARG A 377 -20.75 11.41 -1.89
N SER A 378 -20.35 11.55 -3.16
CA SER A 378 -21.04 12.34 -4.17
C SER A 378 -22.19 11.54 -4.80
N TRP A 379 -21.89 10.33 -5.27
CA TRP A 379 -22.87 9.40 -5.82
C TRP A 379 -22.34 7.95 -5.73
N SER A 380 -23.24 6.99 -5.89
CA SER A 380 -22.86 5.59 -6.09
C SER A 380 -23.94 4.80 -6.83
N THR A 381 -23.53 3.76 -7.55
CA THR A 381 -24.40 2.90 -8.36
C THR A 381 -23.89 1.46 -8.38
N HIS A 382 -24.77 0.54 -8.76
CA HIS A 382 -24.43 -0.86 -8.99
C HIS A 382 -24.51 -1.21 -10.47
N TYR A 383 -23.83 -2.30 -10.83
CA TYR A 383 -23.98 -3.02 -12.09
C TYR A 383 -24.06 -4.51 -11.80
N ASP A 384 -25.22 -5.11 -12.09
CA ASP A 384 -25.36 -6.56 -12.01
C ASP A 384 -24.47 -7.24 -13.05
N TYR A 385 -24.07 -8.48 -12.75
CA TYR A 385 -23.37 -9.39 -13.67
C TYR A 385 -21.97 -8.93 -14.09
N VAL A 386 -21.42 -7.90 -13.46
CA VAL A 386 -20.03 -7.47 -13.64
C VAL A 386 -19.28 -7.73 -12.35
N GLN A 387 -18.22 -8.53 -12.38
CA GLN A 387 -17.42 -8.90 -11.21
C GLN A 387 -15.96 -8.46 -11.33
N TYR A 388 -15.27 -8.45 -10.19
CA TYR A 388 -13.85 -8.06 -10.06
C TYR A 388 -13.51 -6.77 -10.82
N PRO A 389 -14.22 -5.66 -10.51
CA PRO A 389 -14.04 -4.42 -11.23
C PRO A 389 -12.69 -3.76 -10.89
N MET A 390 -12.12 -3.13 -11.90
CA MET A 390 -10.97 -2.23 -11.84
C MET A 390 -11.36 -0.87 -12.42
N VAL A 391 -10.70 0.19 -11.99
CA VAL A 391 -11.06 1.57 -12.35
C VAL A 391 -9.84 2.40 -12.66
N ASP A 392 -9.96 3.24 -13.68
CA ASP A 392 -9.02 4.32 -13.95
C ASP A 392 -9.76 5.54 -14.51
N VAL A 393 -9.16 6.73 -14.34
CA VAL A 393 -9.75 8.02 -14.67
C VAL A 393 -8.83 8.78 -15.61
N SER A 394 -9.40 9.30 -16.70
CA SER A 394 -8.64 10.07 -17.67
C SER A 394 -8.39 11.51 -17.22
N ASP A 395 -7.46 12.19 -17.91
CA ASP A 395 -7.16 13.60 -17.67
C ASP A 395 -8.38 14.54 -17.78
N ILE A 396 -9.38 14.14 -18.60
CA ILE A 396 -10.64 14.86 -18.77
C ILE A 396 -11.73 14.42 -17.80
N MET A 397 -11.38 13.64 -16.77
CA MET A 397 -12.23 13.11 -15.71
C MET A 397 -13.31 12.14 -16.20
N ASP A 398 -13.08 11.47 -17.34
CA ASP A 398 -13.93 10.34 -17.74
C ASP A 398 -13.48 9.10 -16.95
N ILE A 399 -14.45 8.36 -16.41
CA ILE A 399 -14.21 7.19 -15.56
C ILE A 399 -14.41 5.93 -16.39
N TYR A 400 -13.41 5.05 -16.40
CA TYR A 400 -13.49 3.73 -17.03
C TYR A 400 -13.51 2.66 -15.95
N VAL A 401 -14.54 1.81 -15.97
CA VAL A 401 -14.64 0.64 -15.10
C VAL A 401 -14.61 -0.60 -15.98
N VAL A 402 -13.68 -1.51 -15.70
CA VAL A 402 -13.53 -2.77 -16.42
C VAL A 402 -13.72 -3.93 -15.46
N GLY A 403 -14.36 -5.00 -15.87
CA GLY A 403 -14.58 -6.19 -15.02
C GLY A 403 -14.91 -7.41 -15.86
N ARG A 404 -15.40 -8.47 -15.22
CA ARG A 404 -15.77 -9.74 -15.84
C ARG A 404 -17.28 -9.86 -15.94
N SER A 405 -17.83 -10.18 -17.11
CA SER A 405 -19.26 -10.43 -17.28
C SER A 405 -19.60 -11.87 -16.89
N GLU A 406 -20.63 -12.11 -16.06
CA GLU A 406 -21.03 -13.47 -15.65
C GLU A 406 -22.47 -13.81 -16.09
N TYR A 407 -22.68 -15.03 -16.61
CA TYR A 407 -23.95 -15.80 -16.79
C TYR A 407 -25.15 -15.17 -17.53
N ASP A 408 -25.45 -13.88 -17.33
CA ASP A 408 -26.55 -13.14 -17.92
C ASP A 408 -26.00 -11.84 -18.51
N ASN A 409 -26.44 -11.53 -19.73
CA ASN A 409 -25.99 -10.39 -20.51
C ASN A 409 -26.07 -9.07 -19.68
N PRO A 410 -24.94 -8.48 -19.23
CA PRO A 410 -24.95 -7.26 -18.43
C PRO A 410 -25.63 -6.12 -19.18
N PRO A 411 -26.12 -5.07 -18.48
CA PRO A 411 -26.85 -3.98 -19.11
C PRO A 411 -25.95 -3.17 -20.06
N VAL A 412 -25.90 -3.59 -21.33
CA VAL A 412 -25.18 -2.91 -22.39
C VAL A 412 -25.88 -1.60 -22.75
N GLN A 413 -25.09 -0.53 -22.86
CA GLN A 413 -25.53 0.73 -23.45
C GLN A 413 -24.69 0.98 -24.68
N TRP A 414 -25.23 0.59 -25.83
CA TRP A 414 -24.58 0.83 -27.09
C TRP A 414 -24.57 2.32 -27.44
N LYS A 415 -23.41 2.80 -27.91
CA LYS A 415 -23.24 4.11 -28.54
C LYS A 415 -22.69 3.90 -29.95
N SER A 416 -23.25 4.61 -30.92
CA SER A 416 -22.75 4.57 -32.31
C SER A 416 -21.26 4.93 -32.37
N GLY A 417 -20.46 4.05 -32.97
CA GLY A 417 -19.00 4.18 -33.06
C GLY A 417 -18.22 3.49 -31.94
N ALA A 418 -18.86 3.09 -30.84
CA ALA A 418 -18.23 2.24 -29.83
C ALA A 418 -18.23 0.77 -30.27
N TYR A 419 -17.28 0.00 -29.75
CA TYR A 419 -17.24 -1.45 -29.92
C TYR A 419 -18.53 -2.07 -29.37
N TYR A 420 -19.03 -3.09 -30.06
CA TYR A 420 -20.23 -3.79 -29.66
C TYR A 420 -20.17 -5.24 -30.13
N GLN A 421 -20.33 -6.13 -29.16
CA GLN A 421 -20.50 -7.55 -29.42
C GLN A 421 -21.99 -7.90 -29.36
N SER A 422 -22.56 -8.26 -30.52
CA SER A 422 -24.00 -8.51 -30.67
C SER A 422 -24.47 -9.89 -30.20
N THR A 423 -23.55 -10.80 -29.88
CA THR A 423 -23.84 -12.20 -29.53
C THR A 423 -22.97 -12.63 -28.35
N VAL A 424 -23.60 -13.09 -27.27
CA VAL A 424 -22.95 -13.85 -26.21
C VAL A 424 -22.51 -15.19 -26.81
N THR A 425 -21.22 -15.48 -26.79
CA THR A 425 -20.72 -16.76 -27.27
C THR A 425 -20.75 -17.77 -26.12
N MET A 426 -21.13 -19.01 -26.41
CA MET A 426 -21.15 -20.07 -25.40
C MET A 426 -19.80 -20.75 -25.34
N ASN A 427 -19.39 -21.19 -24.15
CA ASN A 427 -18.21 -22.01 -23.96
C ASN A 427 -18.27 -23.26 -24.85
N ALA A 428 -17.20 -23.54 -25.61
CA ALA A 428 -17.18 -24.60 -26.63
C ALA A 428 -17.18 -26.03 -26.03
N GLY A 429 -18.32 -26.44 -25.46
CA GLY A 429 -18.52 -27.75 -24.83
C GLY A 429 -19.56 -27.77 -23.70
N GLY A 430 -20.13 -26.63 -23.31
CA GLY A 430 -21.01 -26.50 -22.14
C GLY A 430 -22.34 -25.81 -22.40
N SER A 431 -23.17 -25.73 -21.36
CA SER A 431 -24.49 -25.08 -21.31
C SER A 431 -24.47 -23.70 -20.63
N SER A 432 -23.28 -23.10 -20.46
CA SER A 432 -23.07 -21.80 -19.79
C SER A 432 -22.28 -20.85 -20.71
N PRO A 433 -22.55 -19.53 -20.67
CA PRO A 433 -21.76 -18.54 -21.39
C PRO A 433 -20.34 -18.43 -20.83
N SER A 434 -19.42 -17.85 -21.62
CA SER A 434 -18.07 -17.50 -21.17
C SER A 434 -18.05 -16.25 -20.31
N ASP A 435 -17.06 -16.16 -19.41
CA ASP A 435 -16.75 -14.94 -18.68
C ASP A 435 -15.91 -14.02 -19.57
N ASP A 436 -16.49 -12.93 -20.07
CA ASP A 436 -15.82 -12.00 -20.98
C ASP A 436 -15.44 -10.69 -20.26
N ILE A 437 -14.58 -9.87 -20.89
CA ILE A 437 -14.26 -8.52 -20.39
C ILE A 437 -15.49 -7.62 -20.58
N PHE A 438 -15.89 -6.90 -19.54
CA PHE A 438 -16.92 -5.86 -19.60
C PHE A 438 -16.31 -4.48 -19.35
N ILE A 439 -16.72 -3.49 -20.13
CA ILE A 439 -16.21 -2.12 -20.04
C ILE A 439 -17.38 -1.16 -19.88
N ILE A 440 -17.29 -0.26 -18.91
CA ILE A 440 -18.25 0.81 -18.64
C ILE A 440 -17.52 2.14 -18.69
N LYS A 441 -18.10 3.13 -19.37
CA LYS A 441 -17.59 4.50 -19.37
C LYS A 441 -18.60 5.48 -18.79
N PHE A 442 -18.16 6.29 -17.84
CA PHE A 442 -18.84 7.51 -17.39
C PHE A 442 -18.10 8.75 -17.89
N ASN A 443 -18.84 9.83 -18.13
CA ASN A 443 -18.22 11.11 -18.44
C ASN A 443 -17.93 11.93 -17.17
N SER A 444 -17.19 13.02 -17.34
CA SER A 444 -16.95 14.06 -16.32
C SER A 444 -18.19 14.69 -15.65
N SER A 445 -19.40 14.42 -16.17
CA SER A 445 -20.67 14.80 -15.53
C SER A 445 -21.33 13.63 -14.79
N ASP A 446 -20.55 12.58 -14.49
CA ASP A 446 -20.94 11.37 -13.78
C ASP A 446 -22.07 10.58 -14.47
N GLN A 447 -22.24 10.74 -15.79
CA GLN A 447 -23.26 10.04 -16.58
C GLN A 447 -22.65 8.89 -17.38
N ARG A 448 -23.32 7.72 -17.37
CA ARG A 448 -22.94 6.57 -18.20
C ARG A 448 -23.07 6.92 -19.69
N VAL A 449 -21.97 6.85 -20.42
CA VAL A 449 -21.91 7.13 -21.86
C VAL A 449 -22.18 5.87 -22.68
N TRP A 450 -21.47 4.78 -22.36
CA TRP A 450 -21.59 3.49 -23.02
C TRP A 450 -21.13 2.35 -22.11
N ALA A 451 -21.54 1.12 -22.43
CA ALA A 451 -21.03 -0.10 -21.81
C ALA A 451 -21.07 -1.26 -22.82
N THR A 452 -20.02 -2.09 -22.87
CA THR A 452 -19.89 -3.22 -23.82
C THR A 452 -19.17 -4.43 -23.24
N ASN A 453 -19.55 -5.62 -23.71
CA ASN A 453 -18.76 -6.85 -23.55
C ASN A 453 -17.66 -6.93 -24.63
N LEU A 454 -16.59 -7.65 -24.33
CA LEU A 454 -15.43 -7.95 -25.16
C LEU A 454 -14.94 -9.37 -24.83
N GLY A 455 -15.26 -10.34 -25.67
CA GLY A 455 -14.77 -11.70 -25.50
C GLY A 455 -15.12 -12.65 -26.65
N GLY A 456 -14.60 -13.87 -26.58
CA GLY A 456 -14.70 -14.93 -27.57
C GLY A 456 -15.69 -16.01 -27.16
N SER A 457 -15.40 -17.26 -27.50
CA SER A 457 -16.12 -18.48 -27.04
C SER A 457 -15.41 -19.18 -25.87
N SER A 458 -14.46 -18.48 -25.29
CA SER A 458 -13.59 -18.87 -24.18
C SER A 458 -13.67 -17.76 -23.14
N ASP A 459 -13.28 -18.03 -21.91
CA ASP A 459 -13.26 -17.00 -20.87
C ASP A 459 -12.09 -16.03 -21.12
N GLU A 460 -12.34 -14.73 -21.05
CA GLU A 460 -11.34 -13.66 -21.07
C GLU A 460 -11.43 -12.79 -19.81
N PHE A 461 -10.32 -12.73 -19.09
CA PHE A 461 -10.24 -12.09 -17.79
C PHE A 461 -9.36 -10.84 -17.87
N PRO A 462 -9.88 -9.64 -17.54
CA PRO A 462 -9.04 -8.47 -17.35
C PRO A 462 -8.27 -8.62 -16.04
N GLN A 463 -7.08 -8.02 -15.99
CA GLN A 463 -6.19 -8.04 -14.83
C GLN A 463 -5.83 -6.64 -14.35
N ASP A 464 -5.56 -5.73 -15.27
CA ASP A 464 -5.24 -4.35 -14.96
C ASP A 464 -5.62 -3.41 -16.12
N ILE A 465 -5.88 -2.14 -15.82
CA ILE A 465 -6.20 -1.10 -16.79
C ILE A 465 -5.42 0.18 -16.55
N VAL A 466 -5.20 0.91 -17.64
CA VAL A 466 -4.67 2.26 -17.56
C VAL A 466 -5.15 3.11 -18.73
N VAL A 467 -5.50 4.37 -18.47
CA VAL A 467 -5.90 5.37 -19.44
C VAL A 467 -4.69 6.24 -19.76
N GLY A 468 -4.33 6.29 -21.04
CA GLY A 468 -3.22 7.10 -21.50
C GLY A 468 -3.53 8.61 -21.49
N PRO A 469 -2.50 9.47 -21.58
CA PRO A 469 -2.65 10.90 -21.84
C PRO A 469 -3.47 11.26 -23.09
N ASP A 470 -3.68 10.31 -24.00
CA ASP A 470 -4.56 10.46 -25.17
C ASP A 470 -6.04 10.09 -24.89
N ASP A 471 -6.39 9.81 -23.64
CA ASP A 471 -7.71 9.35 -23.18
C ASP A 471 -8.09 7.97 -23.76
N TYR A 472 -7.10 7.15 -24.12
CA TYR A 472 -7.34 5.78 -24.60
C TYR A 472 -7.18 4.81 -23.43
N LEU A 473 -8.19 3.96 -23.26
CA LEU A 473 -8.17 2.87 -22.29
C LEU A 473 -7.29 1.74 -22.82
N ASN A 474 -6.34 1.28 -22.00
CA ASN A 474 -5.52 0.11 -22.25
C ASN A 474 -5.89 -0.96 -21.20
N ILE A 475 -5.95 -2.21 -21.63
CA ILE A 475 -6.33 -3.35 -20.78
C ILE A 475 -5.30 -4.45 -21.01
N VAL A 476 -4.79 -5.03 -19.92
CA VAL A 476 -4.08 -6.30 -19.94
C VAL A 476 -4.92 -7.37 -19.26
N GLY A 477 -4.87 -8.59 -19.79
CA GLY A 477 -5.61 -9.72 -19.26
C GLY A 477 -5.10 -11.03 -19.83
N TYR A 478 -5.93 -12.07 -19.72
CA TYR A 478 -5.67 -13.35 -20.35
C TYR A 478 -6.94 -14.05 -20.83
N GLY A 479 -6.78 -14.96 -21.79
CA GLY A 479 -7.85 -15.86 -22.22
C GLY A 479 -7.57 -17.30 -21.81
N ASP A 480 -8.60 -18.02 -21.34
CA ASP A 480 -8.52 -19.46 -21.07
C ASP A 480 -8.73 -20.26 -22.37
N ASN A 481 -7.70 -21.01 -22.77
CA ASN A 481 -7.71 -21.85 -23.95
C ASN A 481 -8.41 -23.20 -23.81
N TYR A 482 -9.22 -23.42 -22.77
CA TYR A 482 -9.83 -24.72 -22.52
C TYR A 482 -10.64 -25.26 -23.71
N TYR A 483 -11.36 -24.41 -24.46
CA TYR A 483 -12.24 -24.84 -25.55
C TYR A 483 -11.96 -24.22 -26.95
N GLY A 484 -11.15 -23.16 -27.01
CA GLY A 484 -10.54 -22.65 -28.24
C GLY A 484 -11.40 -21.73 -29.13
N THR A 485 -10.65 -20.92 -29.90
CA THR A 485 -10.97 -19.98 -31.00
C THR A 485 -12.02 -18.89 -30.74
N GLY A 486 -11.59 -17.64 -30.58
CA GLY A 486 -12.54 -16.52 -30.62
C GLY A 486 -12.07 -15.14 -30.17
N ILE A 487 -10.77 -14.90 -29.98
CA ILE A 487 -10.34 -13.61 -29.41
C ILE A 487 -10.66 -12.43 -30.32
N VAL A 488 -11.27 -11.40 -29.73
CA VAL A 488 -11.56 -10.15 -30.42
C VAL A 488 -10.25 -9.38 -30.58
N THR A 489 -9.65 -9.42 -31.77
CA THR A 489 -8.40 -8.71 -32.04
C THR A 489 -8.57 -7.73 -33.19
N ALA A 490 -7.72 -6.69 -33.19
CA ALA A 490 -7.69 -5.67 -34.21
C ALA A 490 -6.25 -5.31 -34.50
N ASN A 491 -5.80 -5.51 -35.74
CA ASN A 491 -4.40 -5.32 -36.11
C ASN A 491 -4.04 -3.82 -36.09
N PRO A 492 -3.06 -3.39 -35.29
CA PRO A 492 -2.65 -1.98 -35.19
C PRO A 492 -2.00 -1.43 -36.48
N GLY A 493 -1.55 -2.30 -37.40
CA GLY A 493 -0.79 -1.93 -38.59
C GLY A 493 0.64 -1.47 -38.26
N GLY A 494 1.32 -0.87 -39.24
CA GLY A 494 2.61 -0.19 -39.01
C GLY A 494 3.79 -1.09 -38.61
N GLY A 495 3.66 -2.42 -38.64
CA GLY A 495 4.69 -3.37 -38.24
C GLY A 495 4.73 -3.67 -36.74
N ALA A 496 3.74 -3.23 -35.97
CA ALA A 496 3.56 -3.62 -34.58
C ALA A 496 3.21 -5.13 -34.47
N HIS A 497 3.55 -5.73 -33.33
CA HIS A 497 3.20 -7.12 -33.04
C HIS A 497 1.69 -7.31 -33.11
N TYR A 498 1.27 -8.41 -33.73
CA TYR A 498 -0.12 -8.78 -33.85
C TYR A 498 -0.22 -10.30 -33.92
N ASP A 499 -0.92 -10.86 -32.94
CA ASP A 499 -1.34 -12.24 -32.92
C ASP A 499 -2.85 -12.29 -32.65
N ASN A 500 -3.55 -13.07 -33.48
CA ASN A 500 -4.98 -13.33 -33.36
C ASN A 500 -5.28 -14.78 -33.03
N THR A 501 -4.25 -15.52 -32.62
CA THR A 501 -4.33 -16.89 -32.15
C THR A 501 -3.99 -16.93 -30.67
N LEU A 502 -4.64 -17.85 -29.98
CA LEU A 502 -4.22 -18.28 -28.66
C LEU A 502 -3.48 -19.60 -28.82
N GLY A 503 -2.36 -19.78 -28.12
CA GLY A 503 -1.59 -21.00 -28.06
C GLY A 503 -2.43 -22.12 -27.46
N ILE A 504 -2.80 -23.12 -28.28
CA ILE A 504 -3.42 -24.34 -27.76
C ILE A 504 -2.32 -25.13 -27.06
N GLY A 505 -2.11 -24.89 -25.76
CA GLY A 505 -1.15 -25.63 -24.95
C GLY A 505 -1.40 -27.13 -25.04
N THR A 506 -0.66 -27.84 -25.89
CA THR A 506 -0.75 -29.29 -25.99
C THR A 506 0.00 -29.91 -24.81
N GLY A 507 -0.68 -30.11 -23.68
CA GLY A 507 -0.20 -31.01 -22.64
C GLY A 507 -0.25 -30.57 -21.18
N GLY A 508 -1.01 -29.53 -20.81
CA GLY A 508 -1.14 -29.06 -19.43
C GLY A 508 -2.53 -29.29 -18.80
N SER A 509 -2.56 -29.26 -17.46
CA SER A 509 -3.80 -29.22 -16.67
C SER A 509 -4.58 -27.93 -16.96
N SER A 510 -5.83 -27.80 -16.49
CA SER A 510 -6.68 -26.63 -16.78
C SER A 510 -6.15 -25.29 -16.22
N THR A 511 -5.09 -25.30 -15.39
CA THR A 511 -4.46 -24.10 -14.84
C THR A 511 -3.23 -23.65 -15.63
N ASP A 512 -2.93 -24.29 -16.76
CA ASP A 512 -1.69 -24.11 -17.52
C ASP A 512 -1.96 -23.66 -18.97
N ARG A 513 -3.02 -22.86 -19.20
CA ARG A 513 -3.56 -22.56 -20.54
C ARG A 513 -3.85 -21.08 -20.83
N ASP A 514 -3.35 -20.18 -20.00
CA ASP A 514 -3.66 -18.75 -20.10
C ASP A 514 -2.66 -18.05 -21.03
N ASP A 515 -3.13 -17.36 -22.07
CA ASP A 515 -2.27 -16.48 -22.89
C ASP A 515 -2.58 -15.01 -22.62
N ALA A 516 -1.54 -14.17 -22.66
CA ALA A 516 -1.71 -12.74 -22.47
C ALA A 516 -2.55 -12.10 -23.58
N LEU A 517 -3.50 -11.26 -23.17
CA LEU A 517 -4.33 -10.43 -24.03
C LEU A 517 -4.07 -8.96 -23.73
N ILE A 518 -3.93 -8.16 -24.78
CA ILE A 518 -3.69 -6.73 -24.68
C ILE A 518 -4.66 -6.01 -25.59
N TYR A 519 -5.41 -5.06 -25.02
CA TYR A 519 -6.39 -4.26 -25.74
C TYR A 519 -6.15 -2.77 -25.55
N ARG A 520 -6.49 -2.00 -26.59
CA ARG A 520 -6.56 -0.55 -26.53
C ARG A 520 -7.82 -0.03 -27.18
N PHE A 521 -8.54 0.83 -26.47
CA PHE A 521 -9.77 1.46 -26.92
C PHE A 521 -9.60 2.97 -27.02
N THR A 522 -10.14 3.54 -28.08
CA THR A 522 -10.25 5.00 -28.20
C THR A 522 -11.19 5.57 -27.13
N SER A 523 -11.06 6.87 -26.83
CA SER A 523 -11.99 7.59 -25.94
C SER A 523 -13.46 7.52 -26.37
N GLY A 524 -13.71 7.29 -27.67
CA GLY A 524 -15.03 7.06 -28.25
C GLY A 524 -15.63 5.67 -27.96
N GLY A 525 -14.83 4.75 -27.44
CA GLY A 525 -15.18 3.35 -27.16
C GLY A 525 -14.91 2.39 -28.32
N ALA A 526 -14.29 2.83 -29.42
CA ALA A 526 -13.90 1.93 -30.51
C ALA A 526 -12.64 1.13 -30.12
N LEU A 527 -12.64 -0.19 -30.37
CA LEU A 527 -11.44 -1.01 -30.28
C LEU A 527 -10.40 -0.51 -31.29
N PHE A 528 -9.31 0.08 -30.81
CA PHE A 528 -8.25 0.65 -31.63
C PHE A 528 -7.33 -0.45 -32.14
N TRP A 529 -6.84 -1.28 -31.21
CA TRP A 529 -6.18 -2.55 -31.53
C TRP A 529 -6.33 -3.54 -30.38
N GLY A 530 -6.12 -4.81 -30.68
CA GLY A 530 -6.12 -5.91 -29.71
C GLY A 530 -5.24 -7.04 -30.23
N THR A 531 -4.43 -7.65 -29.36
CA THR A 531 -3.49 -8.72 -29.73
C THR A 531 -3.32 -9.70 -28.59
N ALA A 532 -3.06 -10.96 -28.93
CA ALA A 532 -2.43 -11.90 -28.00
C ALA A 532 -0.90 -11.65 -27.97
N PHE A 533 -0.28 -11.97 -26.84
CA PHE A 533 1.17 -11.94 -26.67
C PHE A 533 1.65 -13.18 -25.91
N SER A 534 1.86 -14.28 -26.63
CA SER A 534 2.22 -15.57 -26.04
C SER A 534 3.23 -16.36 -26.87
N GLY A 535 3.81 -17.38 -26.25
CA GLY A 535 4.68 -18.39 -26.86
C GLY A 535 4.00 -19.76 -26.92
N THR A 536 4.77 -20.83 -26.79
CA THR A 536 4.25 -22.21 -26.86
C THR A 536 3.60 -22.73 -25.57
N LEU A 537 3.86 -22.09 -24.43
CA LEU A 537 3.35 -22.45 -23.11
C LEU A 537 2.53 -21.28 -22.53
N ALA A 538 1.90 -21.49 -21.38
CA ALA A 538 1.04 -20.48 -20.75
C ALA A 538 1.83 -19.33 -20.11
N GLU A 539 1.22 -18.15 -20.09
CA GLU A 539 1.81 -16.91 -19.62
C GLU A 539 1.39 -16.49 -18.21
N ASN A 540 0.63 -17.33 -17.49
CA ASN A 540 0.28 -17.13 -16.07
C ASN A 540 0.00 -15.67 -15.67
N MET A 541 -0.78 -14.95 -16.50
CA MET A 541 -0.96 -13.50 -16.40
C MET A 541 -1.89 -13.06 -15.26
N GLN A 542 -2.19 -13.94 -14.31
CA GLN A 542 -3.10 -13.70 -13.17
C GLN A 542 -2.60 -12.63 -12.18
N GLN A 543 -1.37 -12.16 -12.35
CA GLN A 543 -0.76 -11.07 -11.57
C GLN A 543 -0.11 -10.02 -12.50
N SER A 544 -0.66 -9.87 -13.71
CA SER A 544 -0.16 -8.90 -14.67
C SER A 544 -0.59 -7.48 -14.33
N ALA A 545 0.22 -6.51 -14.76
CA ALA A 545 -0.03 -5.08 -14.59
C ALA A 545 0.29 -4.32 -15.87
N ILE A 546 -0.34 -3.17 -16.07
CA ILE A 546 -0.14 -2.30 -17.23
C ILE A 546 0.08 -0.85 -16.79
N THR A 547 1.02 -0.15 -17.43
CA THR A 547 1.20 1.29 -17.24
C THR A 547 1.57 1.96 -18.55
N VAL A 548 1.45 3.29 -18.60
CA VAL A 548 1.71 4.10 -19.79
C VAL A 548 2.57 5.30 -19.44
N ASP A 549 3.49 5.67 -20.33
CA ASP A 549 4.24 6.92 -20.17
C ASP A 549 3.53 8.12 -20.81
N ALA A 550 4.10 9.32 -20.61
CA ALA A 550 3.61 10.57 -21.19
C ALA A 550 3.60 10.60 -22.74
N SER A 551 4.29 9.66 -23.39
CA SER A 551 4.32 9.50 -24.85
C SER A 551 3.34 8.42 -25.34
N ASN A 552 2.53 7.85 -24.44
CA ASN A 552 1.62 6.72 -24.67
C ASN A 552 2.31 5.40 -25.05
N ASN A 553 3.57 5.21 -24.66
CA ASN A 553 4.21 3.90 -24.70
C ASN A 553 3.60 3.03 -23.59
N ILE A 554 3.27 1.79 -23.92
CA ILE A 554 2.64 0.85 -22.99
C ILE A 554 3.70 -0.09 -22.44
N TYR A 555 3.69 -0.27 -21.12
CA TYR A 555 4.55 -1.19 -20.38
C TYR A 555 3.65 -2.22 -19.72
N ILE A 556 4.00 -3.50 -19.87
CA ILE A 556 3.25 -4.61 -19.30
C ILE A 556 4.21 -5.45 -18.47
N PHE A 557 3.75 -5.82 -17.28
CA PHE A 557 4.41 -6.75 -16.39
C PHE A 557 3.58 -8.04 -16.32
N GLY A 558 4.25 -9.20 -16.28
CA GLY A 558 3.60 -10.50 -16.23
C GLY A 558 4.63 -11.63 -16.09
N GLU A 559 4.11 -12.84 -15.90
CA GLU A 559 4.91 -14.07 -15.89
C GLU A 559 4.91 -14.70 -17.29
N THR A 560 5.82 -15.62 -17.56
CA THR A 560 5.76 -16.48 -18.75
C THR A 560 6.36 -17.82 -18.42
N ARG A 561 5.73 -18.91 -18.89
CA ARG A 561 6.37 -20.23 -18.91
C ARG A 561 6.98 -20.54 -20.28
N SER A 562 6.67 -19.73 -21.27
CA SER A 562 7.20 -19.86 -22.63
C SER A 562 8.67 -19.47 -22.68
N THR A 563 9.42 -20.22 -23.47
CA THR A 563 10.83 -19.90 -23.77
C THR A 563 10.99 -19.21 -25.13
N ASP A 564 9.87 -19.00 -25.82
CA ASP A 564 9.78 -18.58 -27.21
C ASP A 564 8.77 -17.45 -27.41
N LEU A 565 8.60 -16.58 -26.40
CA LEU A 565 7.84 -15.33 -26.56
C LEU A 565 8.35 -14.51 -27.76
N PRO A 566 7.46 -13.77 -28.46
CA PRO A 566 7.81 -12.93 -29.60
C PRO A 566 8.53 -11.64 -29.17
N VAL A 567 9.69 -11.79 -28.52
CA VAL A 567 10.50 -10.67 -28.00
C VAL A 567 11.41 -10.07 -29.08
N TYR A 568 11.61 -8.76 -29.00
CA TYR A 568 12.51 -8.01 -29.87
C TYR A 568 13.57 -7.31 -29.03
N ASN A 569 14.84 -7.47 -29.39
CA ASN A 569 15.91 -6.69 -28.78
C ASN A 569 15.90 -5.26 -29.36
N PRO A 570 15.55 -4.23 -28.56
CA PRO A 570 15.42 -2.86 -29.05
C PRO A 570 16.77 -2.19 -29.37
N GLY A 571 17.90 -2.79 -28.97
CA GLY A 571 19.23 -2.21 -29.12
C GLY A 571 19.44 -0.97 -28.23
N GLY A 572 20.40 -0.12 -28.60
CA GLY A 572 20.56 1.20 -27.96
C GLY A 572 21.02 1.22 -26.49
N GLY A 573 21.45 0.08 -25.95
CA GLY A 573 21.88 -0.03 -24.55
C GLY A 573 20.75 -0.33 -23.55
N ALA A 574 19.52 -0.56 -24.03
CA ALA A 574 18.46 -1.10 -23.19
C ALA A 574 18.81 -2.53 -22.76
N TYR A 575 18.47 -2.86 -21.50
CA TYR A 575 18.60 -4.21 -21.00
C TYR A 575 17.65 -5.14 -21.76
N TYR A 576 18.19 -6.23 -22.29
CA TYR A 576 17.44 -7.27 -22.97
C TYR A 576 18.03 -8.62 -22.56
N ASP A 577 17.22 -9.43 -21.90
CA ASP A 577 17.52 -10.84 -21.69
C ASP A 577 16.58 -11.66 -22.58
N GLY A 578 17.15 -12.25 -23.64
CA GLY A 578 16.44 -13.17 -24.51
C GLY A 578 16.62 -14.63 -24.11
N THR A 579 17.31 -14.91 -23.00
CA THR A 579 17.56 -16.26 -22.49
C THR A 579 16.57 -16.59 -21.39
N PHE A 580 15.46 -17.22 -21.78
CA PHE A 580 14.50 -17.80 -20.83
C PHE A 580 15.10 -19.07 -20.22
N ASN A 581 15.64 -18.98 -19.01
CA ASN A 581 16.06 -20.16 -18.25
C ASN A 581 14.82 -20.79 -17.60
N ALA A 582 14.39 -21.94 -18.14
CA ALA A 582 13.33 -22.76 -17.56
C ALA A 582 13.72 -23.39 -16.23
#